data_AF-A0A239IRJ6-F1
#
_entry.id   AF-A0A239IRJ6-F1
#
_cell.length_a   1.000
_cell.length_b   1.000
_cell.length_c   1.000
_cell.angle_alpha   90.00
_cell.angle_beta   90.00
_cell.angle_gamma   90.00
#
_symmetry.space_group_name_H-M   'P 1'
#
loop_
_entity.id
_entity.type
_entity.pdbx_description
1 polymer ?
#
loop_
_entity_poly.entity_id
_entity_poly.type
_entity_poly.pdbx_seq_one_letter_code
_entity_poly.pdbx_strand_id
1 'polypeptide(L)'
;MDWSGCELVETVSDGASSVPFIRGTHISADAILNDLQQGVRFEALAARHPSIPVEAIREILTYGLERAGWDTKTLVNWRGCALVEQVPGRYSGAPTILNTRIPPDIVAEYYWSGATVAEIREDYPSLSEETILGLIEYVRSQEASAA
;
A
#
# COMPACT_ATOMS: atom_id res chain seq x y z
N MET A 1 -18.09 -2.99 -6.86
CA MET A 1 -17.78 -4.29 -6.19
C MET A 1 -18.75 -4.51 -5.02
N ASP A 2 -18.88 -5.73 -4.44
CA ASP A 2 -19.65 -5.92 -3.20
C ASP A 2 -18.79 -5.61 -1.96
N TRP A 3 -19.14 -4.51 -1.28
CA TRP A 3 -18.46 -3.98 -0.10
C TRP A 3 -19.15 -4.31 1.22
N SER A 4 -20.21 -5.13 1.21
CA SER A 4 -21.05 -5.40 2.39
C SER A 4 -20.33 -5.99 3.61
N GLY A 5 -19.13 -6.56 3.43
CA GLY A 5 -18.28 -7.07 4.51
C GLY A 5 -17.18 -6.11 5.00
N CYS A 6 -17.08 -4.90 4.46
CA CYS A 6 -16.11 -3.90 4.88
C CYS A 6 -16.76 -2.88 5.83
N GLU A 7 -16.36 -2.84 7.10
CA GLU A 7 -16.97 -1.98 8.11
C GLU A 7 -16.79 -0.48 7.82
N LEU A 8 -15.74 -0.13 7.07
CA LEU A 8 -15.39 1.23 6.67
C LEU A 8 -16.23 1.76 5.51
N VAL A 9 -17.03 0.89 4.86
CA VAL A 9 -17.80 1.24 3.66
C VAL A 9 -19.30 1.12 3.94
N GLU A 10 -20.05 2.11 3.49
CA GLU A 10 -21.50 2.11 3.48
C GLU A 10 -22.03 2.21 2.05
N THR A 11 -22.92 1.29 1.68
CA THR A 11 -23.57 1.33 0.38
C THR A 11 -24.82 2.19 0.46
N VAL A 12 -24.82 3.30 -0.28
CA VAL A 12 -26.00 4.16 -0.43
C VAL A 12 -26.67 3.84 -1.76
N SER A 13 -27.94 3.49 -1.71
CA SER A 13 -28.75 3.15 -2.88
C SER A 13 -29.81 4.22 -3.15
N ASP A 14 -29.85 4.73 -4.38
CA ASP A 14 -30.91 5.64 -4.84
C ASP A 14 -31.71 4.99 -5.98
N GLY A 15 -32.31 3.84 -5.68
CA GLY A 15 -33.14 3.06 -6.62
C GLY A 15 -32.39 2.42 -7.78
N ALA A 16 -31.84 3.22 -8.71
CA ALA A 16 -31.16 2.77 -9.93
C ALA A 16 -29.63 2.60 -9.79
N SER A 17 -29.01 3.15 -8.75
CA SER A 17 -27.58 3.06 -8.51
C SER A 17 -27.28 2.81 -7.03
N SER A 18 -26.24 2.02 -6.77
CA SER A 18 -25.69 1.78 -5.45
C SER A 18 -24.23 2.21 -5.47
N VAL A 19 -23.87 3.17 -4.62
CA VAL A 19 -22.50 3.68 -4.52
C VAL A 19 -21.93 3.31 -3.16
N PRO A 20 -20.78 2.61 -3.11
CA PRO A 20 -20.11 2.29 -1.86
C PRO A 20 -19.28 3.49 -1.42
N PHE A 21 -19.77 4.25 -0.43
CA PHE A 21 -19.07 5.38 0.16
C PHE A 21 -18.23 4.96 1.35
N ILE A 22 -17.08 5.60 1.51
CA ILE A 22 -16.25 5.43 2.71
C ILE A 22 -16.90 6.25 3.81
N ARG A 23 -17.22 5.60 4.94
CA ARG A 23 -18.00 6.20 6.03
C ARG A 23 -17.44 7.55 6.46
N GLY A 24 -18.33 8.53 6.60
CA GLY A 24 -17.95 9.89 6.97
C GLY A 24 -17.30 10.70 5.84
N THR A 25 -17.30 10.20 4.61
CA THR A 25 -16.80 10.91 3.43
C THR A 25 -17.76 10.78 2.24
N HIS A 26 -17.58 11.63 1.24
CA HIS A 26 -18.26 11.50 -0.07
C HIS A 26 -17.39 10.76 -1.10
N ILE A 27 -16.37 10.04 -0.65
CA ILE A 27 -15.42 9.35 -1.52
C ILE A 27 -15.88 7.90 -1.70
N SER A 28 -15.91 7.43 -2.94
CA SER A 28 -16.30 6.06 -3.24
C SER A 28 -15.14 5.08 -3.00
N ALA A 29 -15.41 3.96 -2.35
CA ALA A 29 -14.45 2.86 -2.17
C ALA A 29 -14.03 2.26 -3.52
N ASP A 30 -14.96 2.16 -4.48
CA ASP A 30 -14.63 1.72 -5.85
C ASP A 30 -13.65 2.71 -6.52
N ALA A 31 -13.73 4.01 -6.25
CA ALA A 31 -12.81 4.99 -6.80
C ALA A 31 -11.38 4.83 -6.25
N ILE A 32 -11.25 4.55 -4.95
CA ILE A 32 -9.96 4.25 -4.32
C ILE A 32 -9.34 3.00 -4.93
N LEU A 33 -10.11 1.92 -5.08
CA LEU A 33 -9.62 0.71 -5.72
C LEU A 33 -9.19 0.99 -7.17
N ASN A 34 -10.03 1.67 -7.96
CA ASN A 34 -9.76 2.03 -9.35
C ASN A 34 -8.47 2.84 -9.54
N ASP A 35 -8.20 3.82 -8.66
CA ASP A 35 -6.96 4.60 -8.72
C ASP A 35 -5.75 3.67 -8.56
N LEU A 36 -5.77 2.75 -7.59
CA LEU A 36 -4.71 1.76 -7.42
C LEU A 36 -4.56 0.88 -8.69
N GLN A 37 -5.67 0.46 -9.29
CA GLN A 37 -5.65 -0.33 -10.55
C GLN A 37 -5.01 0.43 -11.72
N GLN A 38 -5.11 1.76 -11.73
CA GLN A 38 -4.49 2.62 -12.74
C GLN A 38 -3.00 2.89 -12.45
N GLY A 39 -2.42 2.20 -11.48
CA GLY A 39 -1.01 2.33 -11.10
C GLY A 39 -0.72 3.53 -10.20
N VAL A 40 -1.76 4.14 -9.61
CA VAL A 40 -1.55 5.14 -8.56
C VAL A 40 -1.01 4.42 -7.34
N ARG A 41 0.19 4.80 -6.92
CA ARG A 41 0.81 4.22 -5.72
C ARG A 41 0.02 4.56 -4.47
N PHE A 42 0.06 3.66 -3.49
CA PHE A 42 -0.64 3.80 -2.20
C PHE A 42 -0.41 5.18 -1.56
N GLU A 43 0.80 5.71 -1.63
CA GLU A 43 1.16 6.99 -1.03
C GLU A 43 0.52 8.17 -1.77
N ALA A 44 0.53 8.12 -3.10
CA ALA A 44 -0.09 9.15 -3.93
C ALA A 44 -1.61 9.16 -3.73
N LEU A 45 -2.19 7.98 -3.53
CA LEU A 45 -3.60 7.82 -3.22
C LEU A 45 -3.93 8.40 -1.84
N ALA A 46 -3.16 8.07 -0.81
CA ALA A 46 -3.30 8.66 0.52
C ALA A 46 -3.19 10.19 0.52
N ALA A 47 -2.26 10.75 -0.26
CA ALA A 47 -2.08 12.19 -0.38
C ALA A 47 -3.27 12.89 -1.08
N ARG A 48 -3.96 12.21 -2.02
CA ARG A 48 -5.15 12.75 -2.71
C ARG A 48 -6.40 12.74 -1.85
N HIS A 49 -6.43 11.90 -0.82
CA HIS A 49 -7.58 11.72 0.05
C HIS A 49 -7.25 12.03 1.52
N PRO A 50 -6.84 13.28 1.85
CA PRO A 50 -6.43 13.65 3.21
C PRO A 50 -7.56 13.57 4.23
N SER A 51 -8.82 13.48 3.77
CA SER A 51 -10.00 13.26 4.61
C SER A 51 -10.19 11.80 5.03
N ILE A 52 -9.41 10.87 4.49
CA ILE A 52 -9.45 9.44 4.83
C ILE A 52 -8.15 9.11 5.59
N PRO A 53 -8.23 8.50 6.79
CA PRO A 53 -7.04 8.00 7.47
C PRO A 53 -6.26 7.01 6.58
N VAL A 54 -4.92 7.08 6.58
CA VAL A 54 -4.06 6.20 5.77
C VAL A 54 -4.34 4.72 6.05
N GLU A 55 -4.57 4.38 7.32
CA GLU A 55 -4.94 3.05 7.78
C GLU A 55 -6.28 2.60 7.20
N ALA A 56 -7.28 3.49 7.14
CA ALA A 56 -8.57 3.18 6.53
C ALA A 56 -8.43 2.96 5.01
N ILE A 57 -7.60 3.75 4.32
CA ILE A 57 -7.29 3.52 2.90
C ILE A 57 -6.67 2.14 2.70
N ARG A 58 -5.74 1.74 3.57
CA ARG A 58 -5.09 0.43 3.53
C ARG A 58 -6.12 -0.70 3.68
N GLU A 59 -6.95 -0.63 4.72
CA GLU A 59 -7.98 -1.65 4.96
C GLU A 59 -8.99 -1.77 3.81
N ILE A 60 -9.41 -0.64 3.24
CA ILE A 60 -10.32 -0.60 2.08
C ILE A 60 -9.66 -1.24 0.87
N LEU A 61 -8.39 -0.91 0.58
CA LEU A 61 -7.65 -1.49 -0.54
C LEU A 61 -7.40 -2.98 -0.32
N THR A 62 -7.00 -3.41 0.88
CA THR A 62 -6.83 -4.83 1.22
C THR A 62 -8.12 -5.61 0.95
N TYR A 63 -9.24 -5.16 1.52
CA TYR A 63 -10.54 -5.81 1.31
C TYR A 63 -10.94 -5.82 -0.17
N GLY A 64 -10.80 -4.68 -0.86
CA GLY A 64 -11.18 -4.54 -2.27
C GLY A 64 -10.35 -5.44 -3.20
N LEU A 65 -9.05 -5.51 -2.99
CA LEU A 65 -8.13 -6.36 -3.76
C LEU A 65 -8.42 -7.85 -3.52
N GLU A 66 -8.61 -8.28 -2.27
CA GLU A 66 -8.97 -9.67 -1.96
C GLU A 66 -10.25 -10.10 -2.67
N ARG A 67 -11.28 -9.24 -2.64
CA ARG A 67 -12.55 -9.50 -3.33
C ARG A 67 -12.42 -9.47 -4.85
N ALA A 68 -11.50 -8.66 -5.38
CA ALA A 68 -11.17 -8.65 -6.81
C ALA A 68 -10.28 -9.82 -7.24
N GLY A 69 -9.74 -10.60 -6.29
CA GLY A 69 -8.78 -11.67 -6.55
C GLY A 69 -7.40 -11.13 -6.98
N TRP A 70 -7.05 -9.94 -6.53
CA TRP A 70 -5.81 -9.24 -6.87
C TRP A 70 -4.80 -9.34 -5.72
N ASP A 71 -3.50 -9.25 -6.04
CA ASP A 71 -2.44 -9.40 -5.05
C ASP A 71 -2.37 -8.19 -4.11
N THR A 72 -2.63 -8.41 -2.81
CA THR A 72 -2.61 -7.38 -1.75
C THR A 72 -1.22 -7.06 -1.25
N LYS A 73 -0.20 -7.78 -1.70
CA LYS A 73 1.15 -7.68 -1.17
C LYS A 73 1.72 -6.26 -1.23
N THR A 74 1.33 -5.43 -2.20
CA THR A 74 1.79 -4.03 -2.35
C THR A 74 1.40 -3.06 -1.24
N LEU A 75 0.74 -3.51 -0.16
CA LEU A 75 0.26 -2.68 0.95
C LEU A 75 1.07 -2.83 2.26
N VAL A 76 2.37 -3.14 2.16
CA VAL A 76 3.24 -3.33 3.34
C VAL A 76 3.23 -2.09 4.23
N ASN A 77 2.94 -2.27 5.52
CA ASN A 77 3.00 -1.18 6.47
C ASN A 77 4.44 -0.95 6.94
N TRP A 78 5.14 -0.01 6.31
CA TRP A 78 6.54 0.29 6.66
C TRP A 78 6.72 1.06 7.97
N ARG A 79 5.64 1.41 8.68
CA ARG A 79 5.73 2.06 9.99
C ARG A 79 6.37 1.10 11.01
N GLY A 80 7.53 1.49 11.52
CA GLY A 80 8.31 0.69 12.48
C GLY A 80 9.47 -0.08 11.85
N CYS A 81 9.65 -0.02 10.53
CA CYS A 81 10.87 -0.50 9.89
C CYS A 81 12.01 0.50 10.13
N ALA A 82 13.09 0.08 10.80
CA ALA A 82 14.23 0.94 11.09
C ALA A 82 15.02 1.40 9.85
N LEU A 83 14.83 0.71 8.71
CA LEU A 83 15.49 1.01 7.43
C LEU A 83 14.69 1.98 6.55
N VAL A 84 13.51 2.39 7.00
CA VAL A 84 12.60 3.28 6.28
C VAL A 84 12.42 4.55 7.08
N GLU A 85 12.57 5.70 6.43
CA GLU A 85 12.18 6.99 6.97
C GLU A 85 10.91 7.49 6.30
N GLN A 86 10.06 8.16 7.10
CA GLN A 86 8.89 8.88 6.62
C GLN A 86 8.98 10.32 7.13
N VAL A 87 9.46 11.23 6.27
CA VAL A 87 9.70 12.62 6.65
C VAL A 87 8.60 13.53 6.07
N PRO A 88 7.78 14.19 6.89
CA PRO A 88 6.77 15.13 6.39
C PRO A 88 7.39 16.21 5.49
N GLY A 89 6.81 16.44 4.32
CA GLY A 89 7.32 17.42 3.34
C GLY A 89 8.45 16.92 2.43
N ARG A 90 9.02 15.72 2.68
CA ARG A 90 9.92 15.03 1.76
C ARG A 90 9.12 13.91 1.07
N TYR A 91 9.15 13.85 -0.26
CA TYR A 91 8.33 12.89 -1.05
C TYR A 91 6.85 12.87 -0.68
N SER A 92 6.26 14.03 -0.37
CA SER A 92 4.87 14.13 0.11
C SER A 92 4.57 13.29 1.37
N GLY A 93 5.59 13.00 2.17
CA GLY A 93 5.46 12.12 3.35
C GLY A 93 5.43 10.63 3.01
N ALA A 94 5.85 10.22 1.81
CA ALA A 94 6.00 8.82 1.46
C ALA A 94 7.16 8.16 2.24
N PRO A 95 7.03 6.88 2.61
CA PRO A 95 8.15 6.10 3.13
C PRO A 95 9.24 5.96 2.07
N THR A 96 10.49 6.18 2.49
CA THR A 96 11.67 5.97 1.65
C THR A 96 12.73 5.21 2.42
N ILE A 97 13.47 4.36 1.72
CA ILE A 97 14.64 3.69 2.31
C ILE A 97 15.64 4.76 2.74
N LEU A 98 16.19 4.63 3.95
CA LEU A 98 17.08 5.62 4.57
C LEU A 98 18.15 6.13 3.61
N ASN A 99 18.32 7.46 3.56
CA ASN A 99 19.30 8.16 2.72
C ASN A 99 19.13 7.94 1.21
N THR A 100 17.99 7.42 0.78
CA THR A 100 17.65 7.25 -0.64
C THR A 100 16.34 7.95 -0.98
N ARG A 101 15.97 7.89 -2.25
CA ARG A 101 14.66 8.32 -2.75
C ARG A 101 13.84 7.11 -3.23
N ILE A 102 14.25 5.92 -2.81
CA ILE A 102 13.73 4.65 -3.28
C ILE A 102 12.62 4.22 -2.31
N PRO A 103 11.40 3.99 -2.80
CA PRO A 103 10.34 3.41 -1.98
C PRO A 103 10.70 1.99 -1.55
N PRO A 104 10.45 1.60 -0.30
CA PRO A 104 10.72 0.25 0.19
C PRO A 104 9.85 -0.82 -0.48
N ASP A 105 8.66 -0.46 -0.97
CA ASP A 105 7.73 -1.35 -1.68
C ASP A 105 8.37 -2.03 -2.90
N ILE A 106 9.30 -1.35 -3.58
CA ILE A 106 10.04 -1.92 -4.69
C ILE A 106 10.81 -3.17 -4.27
N VAL A 107 11.45 -3.16 -3.10
CA VAL A 107 12.21 -4.32 -2.61
C VAL A 107 11.26 -5.49 -2.31
N ALA A 108 10.07 -5.18 -1.77
CA ALA A 108 9.05 -6.18 -1.50
C ALA A 108 8.49 -6.79 -2.79
N GLU A 109 8.20 -5.97 -3.81
CA GLU A 109 7.77 -6.41 -5.15
C GLU A 109 8.77 -7.38 -5.79
N TYR A 110 10.06 -7.07 -5.73
CA TYR A 110 11.12 -7.94 -6.23
C TYR A 110 11.21 -9.25 -5.44
N TYR A 111 11.11 -9.18 -4.11
CA TYR A 111 11.10 -10.35 -3.24
C TYR A 111 9.95 -11.30 -3.58
N TRP A 112 8.73 -10.78 -3.73
CA TRP A 112 7.57 -11.62 -4.10
C TRP A 112 7.66 -12.18 -5.52
N SER A 113 8.36 -11.49 -6.40
CA SER A 113 8.67 -11.97 -7.76
C SER A 113 9.79 -13.03 -7.79
N GLY A 114 10.41 -13.32 -6.64
CA GLY A 114 11.47 -14.32 -6.52
C GLY A 114 12.87 -13.82 -6.91
N ALA A 115 13.05 -12.50 -7.01
CA ALA A 115 14.36 -11.92 -7.32
C ALA A 115 15.34 -12.12 -6.16
N THR A 116 16.61 -12.33 -6.52
CA THR A 116 17.72 -12.43 -5.57
C THR A 116 18.20 -11.05 -5.11
N VAL A 117 18.85 -11.01 -3.95
CA VAL A 117 19.48 -9.78 -3.42
C VAL A 117 20.49 -9.18 -4.40
N ALA A 118 21.18 -10.03 -5.18
CA ALA A 118 22.12 -9.59 -6.19
C ALA A 118 21.44 -8.84 -7.34
N GLU A 119 20.33 -9.37 -7.85
CA GLU A 119 19.52 -8.74 -8.92
C GLU A 119 18.93 -7.40 -8.44
N ILE A 120 18.38 -7.36 -7.22
CA ILE A 120 17.85 -6.11 -6.65
C ILE A 120 18.96 -5.05 -6.52
N ARG A 121 20.17 -5.44 -6.11
CA ARG A 121 21.30 -4.51 -5.99
C ARG A 121 21.80 -4.04 -7.35
N GLU A 122 21.75 -4.87 -8.37
CA GLU A 122 22.11 -4.50 -9.74
C GLU A 122 21.20 -3.38 -10.25
N ASP A 123 19.88 -3.51 -10.02
CA ASP A 123 18.89 -2.50 -10.42
C ASP A 123 18.94 -1.25 -9.52
N TYR A 124 19.28 -1.41 -8.23
CA TYR A 124 19.34 -0.35 -7.23
C TYR A 124 20.72 -0.27 -6.55
N PRO A 125 21.77 0.18 -7.27
CA PRO A 125 23.15 0.16 -6.77
C PRO A 125 23.40 1.08 -5.57
N SER A 126 22.47 1.98 -5.25
CA SER A 126 22.52 2.80 -4.04
C SER A 126 22.08 2.05 -2.77
N LEU A 127 21.50 0.85 -2.90
CA LEU A 127 21.11 0.00 -1.77
C LEU A 127 22.23 -0.98 -1.44
N SER A 128 22.57 -1.10 -0.15
CA SER A 128 23.48 -2.16 0.31
C SER A 128 22.73 -3.50 0.37
N GLU A 129 23.47 -4.61 0.21
CA GLU A 129 22.91 -5.96 0.39
C GLU A 129 22.25 -6.12 1.77
N GLU A 130 22.86 -5.55 2.81
CA GLU A 130 22.33 -5.55 4.18
C GLU A 130 20.97 -4.84 4.27
N THR A 131 20.83 -3.69 3.59
CA THR A 131 19.57 -2.95 3.56
C THR A 131 18.48 -3.75 2.84
N ILE A 132 18.81 -4.35 1.69
CA ILE A 132 17.87 -5.19 0.93
C ILE A 132 17.42 -6.38 1.78
N LEU A 133 18.35 -7.11 2.39
CA LEU A 133 18.05 -8.24 3.26
C LEU A 133 17.18 -7.83 4.46
N GLY A 134 17.49 -6.71 5.11
CA GLY A 134 16.72 -6.23 6.25
C GLY A 134 15.29 -5.83 5.89
N LEU A 135 15.08 -5.24 4.70
CA LEU A 135 13.74 -4.93 4.19
C LEU A 135 12.95 -6.21 3.87
N ILE A 136 13.59 -7.20 3.23
CA ILE A 136 12.97 -8.50 2.95
C ILE A 136 12.55 -9.19 4.26
N GLU A 137 13.41 -9.18 5.27
CA GLU A 137 13.09 -9.80 6.56
C GLU A 137 11.93 -9.09 7.26
N TYR A 138 11.86 -7.76 7.15
CA TYR A 138 10.73 -7.00 7.66
C TYR A 138 9.41 -7.41 6.98
N VAL A 139 9.41 -7.53 5.65
CA VAL A 139 8.24 -8.00 4.89
C VAL A 139 7.81 -9.38 5.37
N ARG A 140 8.75 -10.32 5.50
CA ARG A 140 8.47 -11.68 6.01
C ARG A 140 7.85 -11.68 7.41
N SER A 141 8.33 -10.79 8.29
CA SER A 141 7.79 -10.67 9.65
C SER A 141 6.36 -10.14 9.69
N GLN A 142 6.01 -9.24 8.77
CA GLN A 142 4.66 -8.71 8.59
C GLN A 142 3.72 -9.81 8.07
N GLU A 143 4.15 -10.55 7.05
CA GLU A 143 3.39 -11.69 6.50
C GLU A 143 3.11 -12.76 7.56
N ALA A 144 4.10 -13.10 8.38
CA ALA A 144 3.95 -14.07 9.46
C ALA A 144 3.01 -13.61 10.59
N SER A 145 2.85 -12.29 10.77
CA SER A 145 1.96 -11.72 11.78
C SER A 145 0.52 -11.57 11.29
N ALA A 146 0.29 -11.68 9.97
CA ALA A 146 -1.02 -11.59 9.33
C ALA A 146 -1.66 -12.96 9.04
N ALA A 147 -0.92 -14.05 9.25
CA ALA A 147 -1.36 -15.45 9.06
C ALA A 147 -1.86 -16.08 10.38
#